data_AF-A0A5J4TVD4-F1
#
_entry.id   AF-A0A5J4TVD4-F1
#
_cell.length_a   1.000
_cell.length_b   1.000
_cell.length_c   1.000
_cell.angle_alpha   90.00
_cell.angle_beta   90.00
_cell.angle_gamma   90.00
#
_symmetry.space_group_name_H-M   'P 1'
#
loop_
_entity.id
_entity.type
_entity.pdbx_description
1 polymer ?
#
loop_
_entity_poly.entity_id
_entity_poly.type
_entity_poly.pdbx_seq_one_letter_code
_entity_poly.pdbx_strand_id
1 'polypeptide(L)'
;MRWQYDPDQDRIVKVHNYFEFPEELDMNKYMIHLTAQQEAKLKANRIQQRKIQRTKQTQQQEDDQFKNKPLLSTEMKNNFQWCLGKDRISLTEDEYEQQLEEQQHEQGQSSIKNVDINPNEDNIYILHSVFIHSGETNEGHYNVYIQPKCDGRWFLFDDQCVKEVNKSDAIKDNFGRKPLQLAMQKQIINDSGQTYTGYSNKDILEANK
;
A
#
# COMPACT_ATOMS: atom_id res chain seq x y z
N MET A 1 -9.19 -2.36 -10.25
CA MET A 1 -9.26 -3.79 -10.65
C MET A 1 -8.64 -3.93 -12.03
N ARG A 2 -7.65 -4.82 -12.20
CA ARG A 2 -6.93 -5.02 -13.48
C ARG A 2 -7.46 -6.20 -14.31
N TRP A 3 -8.59 -6.79 -13.90
CA TRP A 3 -9.22 -7.95 -14.54
C TRP A 3 -10.70 -7.66 -14.73
N GLN A 4 -11.23 -7.97 -15.90
CA GLN A 4 -12.63 -7.78 -16.25
C GLN A 4 -13.13 -9.00 -17.03
N TYR A 5 -14.41 -9.33 -16.87
CA TYR A 5 -15.06 -10.34 -17.71
C TYR A 5 -15.46 -9.73 -19.05
N ASP A 6 -15.04 -10.36 -20.14
CA ASP A 6 -15.41 -10.02 -21.51
C ASP A 6 -16.50 -10.99 -21.99
N PRO A 7 -17.76 -10.54 -22.16
CA PRO A 7 -18.85 -11.38 -22.62
C PRO A 7 -18.68 -11.92 -24.04
N ASP A 8 -17.97 -11.18 -24.92
CA ASP A 8 -17.81 -11.57 -26.32
C ASP A 8 -16.81 -12.72 -26.48
N GLN A 9 -15.83 -12.78 -25.56
CA GLN A 9 -14.79 -13.79 -25.52
C GLN A 9 -15.03 -14.87 -24.45
N ASP A 10 -16.12 -14.75 -23.69
CA ASP A 10 -16.50 -15.63 -22.57
C ASP A 10 -15.33 -15.94 -21.62
N ARG A 11 -14.53 -14.91 -21.29
CA ARG A 11 -13.32 -15.07 -20.47
C ARG A 11 -12.96 -13.83 -19.67
N ILE A 12 -12.16 -14.03 -18.63
CA ILE A 12 -11.54 -12.93 -17.88
C ILE A 12 -10.35 -12.40 -18.70
N VAL A 13 -10.35 -11.10 -18.96
CA VAL A 13 -9.30 -10.39 -19.70
C VAL A 13 -8.57 -9.39 -18.81
N LYS A 14 -7.30 -9.14 -19.12
CA LYS A 14 -6.51 -8.10 -18.47
C LYS A 14 -6.92 -6.72 -18.95
N VAL A 15 -7.08 -5.81 -18.01
CA VAL A 15 -7.29 -4.39 -18.29
C VAL A 15 -5.96 -3.66 -18.22
N HIS A 16 -5.46 -3.27 -19.40
CA HIS A 16 -4.19 -2.55 -19.57
C HIS A 16 -4.33 -1.02 -19.54
N ASN A 17 -5.54 -0.49 -19.36
CA ASN A 17 -5.82 0.94 -19.43
C ASN A 17 -4.94 1.75 -18.48
N TYR A 18 -4.58 2.96 -18.88
CA TYR A 18 -3.86 3.89 -18.02
C TYR A 18 -4.58 4.14 -16.69
N PHE A 19 -3.84 3.99 -15.59
CA PHE A 19 -4.31 4.30 -14.25
C PHE A 19 -3.11 4.75 -13.41
N GLU A 20 -3.14 6.01 -12.98
CA GLU A 20 -2.12 6.59 -12.11
C GLU A 20 -2.41 6.28 -10.65
N PHE A 21 -1.35 6.16 -9.86
CA PHE A 21 -1.43 6.10 -8.41
C PHE A 21 -0.38 7.04 -7.81
N PRO A 22 -0.73 7.78 -6.74
CA PRO A 22 0.20 8.72 -6.12
C PRO A 22 1.21 7.99 -5.24
N GLU A 23 2.33 8.66 -4.98
CA GLU A 23 3.29 8.23 -3.96
C GLU A 23 2.79 8.53 -2.55
N GLU A 24 2.15 9.68 -2.36
CA GLU A 24 1.52 10.07 -1.10
C GLU A 24 0.01 10.14 -1.30
N LEU A 25 -0.73 9.39 -0.50
CA LEU A 25 -2.18 9.28 -0.58
C LEU A 25 -2.79 9.87 0.69
N ASP A 26 -3.38 11.05 0.56
CA ASP A 26 -4.20 11.67 1.59
C ASP A 26 -5.59 11.02 1.62
N MET A 27 -5.84 10.22 2.66
CA MET A 27 -7.12 9.52 2.83
C MET A 27 -8.14 10.30 3.64
N ASN A 28 -7.79 11.46 4.20
CA ASN A 28 -8.68 12.21 5.10
C ASN A 28 -10.04 12.51 4.46
N LYS A 29 -10.05 12.83 3.17
CA LYS A 29 -11.27 13.09 2.39
C LYS A 29 -12.28 11.94 2.42
N TYR A 30 -11.82 10.71 2.60
CA TYR A 30 -12.65 9.51 2.56
C TYR A 30 -12.94 8.95 3.95
N MET A 31 -12.35 9.54 5.01
CA MET A 31 -12.56 9.11 6.38
C MET A 31 -13.87 9.67 6.92
N ILE A 32 -14.53 8.88 7.78
CA ILE A 32 -15.68 9.35 8.53
C ILE A 32 -15.13 10.19 9.69
N HIS A 33 -15.48 11.48 9.72
CA HIS A 33 -15.19 12.32 10.87
C HIS A 33 -16.12 11.92 12.01
N LEU A 34 -15.57 11.19 12.97
CA LEU A 34 -16.24 10.84 14.21
C LEU A 34 -15.88 11.84 15.29
N THR A 35 -16.78 12.03 16.25
CA THR A 35 -16.41 12.78 17.45
C THR A 35 -15.39 11.98 18.26
N ALA A 36 -14.51 12.67 19.00
CA ALA A 36 -13.50 12.00 19.84
C ALA A 36 -14.11 10.94 20.80
N GLN A 37 -15.33 11.18 21.29
CA GLN A 37 -16.06 10.23 22.13
C GLN A 37 -16.49 8.95 21.38
N GLN A 38 -16.87 9.07 20.11
CA GLN A 38 -17.24 7.94 19.27
C GLN A 38 -16.00 7.13 18.87
N GLU A 39 -14.89 7.80 18.54
CA GLU A 39 -13.62 7.13 18.25
C GLU A 39 -13.09 6.35 19.46
N ALA A 40 -13.10 6.95 20.65
CA ALA A 40 -12.69 6.27 21.88
C ALA A 40 -13.53 5.02 22.15
N LYS A 41 -14.86 5.11 21.96
CA LYS A 41 -15.77 3.95 22.10
C LYS A 41 -15.48 2.86 21.07
N LEU A 42 -15.20 3.21 19.82
CA LEU A 42 -14.86 2.25 18.77
C LEU A 42 -13.49 1.59 19.01
N LYS A 43 -12.48 2.37 19.43
CA LYS A 43 -11.16 1.85 19.81
C LYS A 43 -11.28 0.84 20.96
N ALA A 44 -11.98 1.21 22.03
CA ALA A 44 -12.23 0.32 23.17
C ALA A 44 -12.94 -0.98 22.74
N ASN A 45 -13.94 -0.89 21.85
CA ASN A 45 -14.64 -2.07 21.33
C ASN A 45 -13.70 -2.99 20.52
N ARG A 46 -12.86 -2.44 19.63
CA ARG A 46 -11.86 -3.22 18.87
C ARG A 46 -10.87 -3.93 19.80
N ILE A 47 -10.39 -3.25 20.84
CA ILE A 47 -9.48 -3.83 21.84
C ILE A 47 -10.16 -4.98 22.57
N GLN A 48 -11.41 -4.80 23.02
CA GLN A 48 -12.17 -5.87 23.67
C GLN A 48 -12.39 -7.07 22.76
N GLN A 49 -12.74 -6.85 21.48
CA GLN A 49 -12.90 -7.93 20.50
C GLN A 49 -11.59 -8.70 20.26
N ARG A 50 -10.46 -7.99 20.10
CA ARG A 50 -9.13 -8.60 19.98
C ARG A 50 -8.78 -9.44 21.21
N LYS A 51 -9.04 -8.93 22.42
CA LYS A 51 -8.84 -9.66 23.67
C LYS A 51 -9.66 -10.95 23.67
N ILE A 52 -10.97 -10.87 23.41
CA ILE A 52 -11.87 -12.04 23.34
C ILE A 52 -11.39 -13.06 22.30
N GLN A 53 -10.93 -12.60 21.13
CA GLN A 53 -10.44 -13.49 20.07
C GLN A 53 -9.15 -14.20 20.49
N ARG A 54 -8.23 -13.50 21.17
CA ARG A 54 -7.03 -14.11 21.78
C ARG A 54 -7.42 -15.10 22.87
N THR A 55 -8.33 -14.78 23.79
CA THR A 55 -8.76 -15.72 24.85
C THR A 55 -9.40 -16.98 24.29
N LYS A 56 -10.20 -16.85 23.21
CA LYS A 56 -10.78 -18.00 22.50
C LYS A 56 -9.72 -18.85 21.80
N GLN A 57 -8.70 -18.23 21.21
CA GLN A 57 -7.56 -18.96 20.62
C GLN A 57 -6.73 -19.66 21.69
N THR A 58 -6.49 -19.03 22.85
CA THR A 58 -5.79 -19.65 23.98
C THR A 58 -6.57 -20.83 24.54
N GLN A 59 -7.91 -20.71 24.68
CA GLN A 59 -8.76 -21.80 25.15
C GLN A 59 -8.88 -22.97 24.16
N GLN A 60 -8.81 -22.72 22.84
CA GLN A 60 -8.67 -23.81 21.85
C GLN A 60 -7.28 -24.45 21.84
N GLN A 61 -6.24 -23.75 22.31
CA GLN A 61 -4.86 -24.24 22.34
C GLN A 61 -4.49 -24.96 23.64
N GLU A 62 -5.26 -24.80 24.72
CA GLU A 62 -5.07 -25.56 25.96
C GLU A 62 -5.43 -27.04 25.82
N ASP A 63 -6.19 -27.43 24.79
CA ASP A 63 -6.45 -28.83 24.41
C ASP A 63 -5.29 -29.49 23.63
N ASP A 64 -4.38 -28.68 23.04
CA ASP A 64 -3.20 -29.14 22.30
C ASP A 64 -1.91 -28.79 23.08
N GLN A 65 -1.77 -29.38 24.26
CA GLN A 65 -0.61 -29.24 25.11
C GLN A 65 0.64 -29.90 24.48
N PHE A 66 1.36 -29.20 23.60
CA PHE A 66 2.83 -29.11 23.52
C PHE A 66 3.29 -28.40 22.22
N LYS A 67 4.13 -27.36 22.38
CA LYS A 67 4.95 -26.65 21.35
C LYS A 67 4.26 -25.54 20.56
N ASN A 68 4.30 -24.32 21.08
CA ASN A 68 4.34 -23.13 20.21
C ASN A 68 5.53 -22.25 20.60
N LYS A 69 6.69 -22.50 19.99
CA LYS A 69 7.70 -21.45 19.84
C LYS A 69 7.12 -20.44 18.82
N PRO A 70 7.26 -19.13 19.04
CA PRO A 70 6.80 -18.14 18.06
C PRO A 70 7.48 -18.39 16.71
N LEU A 71 6.68 -18.41 15.63
CA LEU A 71 7.13 -18.62 14.24
C LEU A 71 8.22 -17.61 13.80
N LEU A 72 8.24 -16.43 14.44
CA LEU A 72 9.29 -15.43 14.29
C LEU A 72 10.06 -15.30 15.60
N SER A 73 11.39 -15.46 15.55
CA SER A 73 12.24 -15.15 16.69
C SER A 73 12.16 -13.66 17.04
N THR A 74 12.42 -13.31 18.30
CA THR A 74 12.52 -11.90 18.73
C THR A 74 13.56 -11.13 17.91
N GLU A 75 14.64 -11.81 17.53
CA GLU A 75 15.67 -11.28 16.65
C GLU A 75 15.15 -11.00 15.23
N MET A 76 14.37 -11.91 14.63
CA MET A 76 13.70 -11.66 13.35
C MET A 76 12.73 -10.49 13.44
N LYS A 77 11.92 -10.39 14.52
CA LYS A 77 11.00 -9.25 14.71
C LYS A 77 11.73 -7.92 14.78
N ASN A 78 12.86 -7.85 15.48
CA ASN A 78 13.69 -6.66 15.55
C ASN A 78 14.29 -6.30 14.18
N ASN A 79 14.70 -7.30 13.40
CA ASN A 79 15.22 -7.10 12.05
C ASN A 79 14.16 -6.60 11.05
N PHE A 80 12.86 -6.77 11.33
CA PHE A 80 11.76 -6.22 10.53
C PHE A 80 11.11 -4.99 11.18
N GLN A 81 11.58 -4.54 12.34
CA GLN A 81 11.01 -3.43 13.10
C GLN A 81 10.98 -2.13 12.28
N TRP A 82 11.97 -1.92 11.42
CA TRP A 82 12.04 -0.76 10.54
C TRP A 82 11.03 -0.82 9.38
N CYS A 83 10.66 -2.00 8.90
CA CYS A 83 9.60 -2.19 7.88
C CYS A 83 8.20 -1.99 8.47
N LEU A 84 8.01 -2.39 9.73
CA LEU A 84 6.72 -2.27 10.43
C LEU A 84 6.47 -0.86 10.94
N GLY A 85 7.53 -0.04 11.04
CA GLY A 85 7.50 1.31 11.61
C GLY A 85 7.11 1.24 13.08
N LYS A 86 7.97 1.74 13.98
CA LYS A 86 7.59 1.92 15.39
C LYS A 86 6.28 2.74 15.53
N ASP A 87 5.97 3.57 14.53
CA ASP A 87 4.83 4.48 14.51
C ASP A 87 3.80 4.19 13.39
N ARG A 88 3.91 3.07 12.63
CA ARG A 88 3.06 2.87 11.43
C ARG A 88 2.24 1.59 11.41
N ILE A 89 2.69 0.50 12.03
CA ILE A 89 1.86 -0.65 12.38
C ILE A 89 2.37 -1.16 13.73
N SER A 90 1.87 -0.58 14.81
CA SER A 90 2.19 -1.09 16.13
C SER A 90 1.40 -2.38 16.38
N LEU A 91 2.04 -3.54 16.15
CA LEU A 91 1.62 -4.78 16.82
C LEU A 91 1.79 -4.69 18.34
N THR A 92 2.41 -3.59 18.81
CA THR A 92 2.66 -3.20 20.20
C THR A 92 1.87 -1.95 20.60
N GLU A 93 0.67 -1.73 20.03
CA GLU A 93 -0.34 -0.83 20.64
C GLU A 93 -0.55 -1.19 22.12
N ASP A 94 -0.32 -2.47 22.49
CA ASP A 94 -0.47 -3.02 23.83
C ASP A 94 0.48 -2.40 24.90
N GLU A 95 1.65 -1.85 24.54
CA GLU A 95 2.60 -1.28 25.52
C GLU A 95 2.41 0.23 25.78
N TYR A 96 1.91 0.97 24.78
CA TYR A 96 1.68 2.41 24.91
C TYR A 96 0.34 2.73 25.61
N GLU A 97 -0.68 1.87 25.42
CA GLU A 97 -2.00 2.03 26.05
C GLU A 97 -1.98 1.68 27.55
N GLN A 98 -1.08 0.77 27.98
CA GLN A 98 -0.94 0.42 29.40
C GLN A 98 -0.34 1.57 30.24
N GLN A 99 0.61 2.32 29.67
CA GLN A 99 1.25 3.45 30.36
C GLN A 99 0.32 4.66 30.50
N LEU A 100 -0.65 4.84 29.60
CA LEU A 100 -1.60 5.96 29.62
C LEU A 100 -2.70 5.77 30.69
N GLU A 101 -3.10 4.54 30.99
CA GLU A 101 -4.08 4.24 32.06
C GLU A 101 -3.46 4.36 33.46
N GLU A 102 -2.19 3.98 33.63
CA GLU A 102 -1.49 4.10 34.92
C GLU A 102 -1.18 5.55 35.30
N GLN A 103 -0.90 6.43 34.33
CA GLN A 103 -0.59 7.85 34.60
C GLN A 103 -1.82 8.71 34.95
N GLN A 104 -3.03 8.29 34.57
CA GLN A 104 -4.26 9.05 34.88
C GLN A 104 -4.78 8.81 36.30
N HIS A 105 -4.27 7.81 37.02
CA HIS A 105 -4.78 7.46 38.35
C HIS A 105 -4.07 8.18 39.51
N GLU A 106 -2.94 8.87 39.31
CA GLU A 106 -2.16 9.41 40.44
C GLU A 106 -1.88 10.92 40.48
N GLN A 107 -2.14 11.72 39.45
CA GLN A 107 -1.89 13.17 39.54
C GLN A 107 -3.06 14.03 39.04
N GLY A 108 -3.80 14.59 40.00
CA GLY A 108 -4.62 15.76 39.78
C GLY A 108 -3.76 16.96 39.39
N GLN A 109 -4.21 17.71 38.38
CA GLN A 109 -3.75 19.03 37.96
C GLN A 109 -2.25 19.21 37.66
N SER A 110 -1.87 19.23 36.37
CA SER A 110 -1.13 20.38 35.82
C SER A 110 -1.00 20.34 34.29
N SER A 111 -1.33 21.48 33.68
CA SER A 111 -0.89 21.98 32.37
C SER A 111 -0.63 20.96 31.25
N ILE A 112 -1.71 20.58 30.56
CA ILE A 112 -1.58 20.14 29.17
C ILE A 112 -1.08 21.36 28.39
N LYS A 113 0.20 21.35 28.01
CA LYS A 113 0.68 22.17 26.90
C LYS A 113 -0.21 21.83 25.72
N ASN A 114 -0.87 22.83 25.15
CA ASN A 114 -1.60 22.71 23.89
C ASN A 114 -0.62 22.18 22.85
N VAL A 115 -0.57 20.85 22.71
CA VAL A 115 -0.18 20.25 21.44
C VAL A 115 -1.37 20.59 20.57
N ASP A 116 -1.16 21.50 19.62
CA ASP A 116 -2.09 21.69 18.52
C ASP A 116 -2.21 20.32 17.83
N ILE A 117 -3.18 19.52 18.28
CA ILE A 117 -3.56 18.28 17.62
C ILE A 117 -4.22 18.75 16.34
N ASN A 118 -3.42 18.87 15.27
CA ASN A 118 -3.92 19.02 13.92
C ASN A 118 -4.71 17.73 13.64
N PRO A 119 -6.05 17.77 13.66
CA PRO A 119 -6.83 16.57 13.51
C PRO A 119 -6.85 16.27 12.02
N ASN A 120 -5.87 15.51 11.50
CA ASN A 120 -5.92 14.80 10.20
C ASN A 120 -4.54 14.40 9.61
N GLU A 121 -3.39 14.67 10.24
CA GLU A 121 -2.10 14.23 9.65
C GLU A 121 -1.92 12.69 9.67
N ASP A 122 -2.71 11.97 10.47
CA ASP A 122 -2.60 10.52 10.69
C ASP A 122 -3.06 9.64 9.50
N ASN A 123 -3.75 10.21 8.50
CA ASN A 123 -4.27 9.43 7.35
C ASN A 123 -3.52 9.71 6.04
N ILE A 124 -2.26 10.15 6.13
CA ILE A 124 -1.37 10.28 4.97
C ILE A 124 -0.60 8.97 4.80
N TYR A 125 -0.81 8.29 3.67
CA TYR A 125 -0.17 7.02 3.35
C TYR A 125 0.96 7.22 2.34
N ILE A 126 2.11 6.57 2.58
CA ILE A 126 3.24 6.56 1.64
C ILE A 126 3.25 5.22 0.90
N LEU A 127 3.41 5.27 -0.42
CA LEU A 127 3.51 4.11 -1.28
C LEU A 127 4.75 3.29 -0.93
N HIS A 128 4.54 2.07 -0.46
CA HIS A 128 5.61 1.18 -0.02
C HIS A 128 6.06 0.18 -1.10
N SER A 129 5.10 -0.35 -1.88
CA SER A 129 5.38 -1.38 -2.87
C SER A 129 4.41 -1.32 -4.04
N VAL A 130 4.91 -1.66 -5.23
CA VAL A 130 4.13 -1.76 -6.47
C VAL A 130 4.28 -3.17 -7.02
N PHE A 131 3.20 -3.94 -6.97
CA PHE A 131 3.14 -5.29 -7.55
C PHE A 131 2.76 -5.21 -9.01
N ILE A 132 3.55 -5.89 -9.85
CA ILE A 132 3.35 -5.91 -11.29
C ILE A 132 3.15 -7.33 -11.74
N HIS A 133 2.25 -7.43 -12.69
CA HIS A 133 2.02 -8.64 -13.45
C HIS A 133 2.29 -8.31 -14.92
N SER A 134 3.27 -8.95 -15.54
CA SER A 134 3.48 -8.91 -16.99
C SER A 134 2.90 -10.17 -17.62
N GLY A 135 2.17 -10.05 -18.74
CA GLY A 135 1.45 -11.18 -19.35
C GLY A 135 -0.07 -11.05 -19.25
N GLU A 136 -0.77 -12.14 -19.54
CA GLU A 136 -2.22 -12.26 -19.69
C GLU A 136 -2.86 -12.98 -18.49
N THR A 137 -4.18 -13.11 -18.45
CA THR A 137 -4.92 -13.66 -17.29
C THR A 137 -4.39 -15.01 -16.77
N ASN A 138 -3.94 -15.89 -17.66
CA ASN A 138 -3.56 -17.27 -17.30
C ASN A 138 -2.05 -17.52 -17.31
N GLU A 139 -1.26 -16.59 -17.81
CA GLU A 139 0.18 -16.74 -17.98
C GLU A 139 0.86 -15.39 -17.82
N GLY A 140 1.85 -15.34 -16.96
CA GLY A 140 2.60 -14.13 -16.74
C GLY A 140 3.69 -14.29 -15.71
N HIS A 141 4.34 -13.17 -15.44
CA HIS A 141 5.45 -13.05 -14.51
C HIS A 141 5.14 -11.95 -13.50
N TYR A 142 5.43 -12.24 -12.23
CA TYR A 142 5.22 -11.31 -11.14
C TYR A 142 6.56 -10.77 -10.66
N ASN A 143 6.65 -9.45 -10.60
CA ASN A 143 7.75 -8.79 -9.92
C ASN A 143 7.19 -7.65 -9.06
N VAL A 144 8.01 -7.17 -8.14
CA VAL A 144 7.59 -6.15 -7.19
C VAL A 144 8.67 -5.09 -7.02
N TYR A 145 8.26 -3.83 -7.14
CA TYR A 145 9.08 -2.73 -6.68
C TYR A 145 8.77 -2.47 -5.21
N ILE A 146 9.80 -2.36 -4.38
CA ILE A 146 9.64 -2.07 -2.94
C ILE A 146 10.54 -0.87 -2.61
N GLN A 147 10.01 0.03 -1.78
CA GLN A 147 10.73 1.10 -1.11
C GLN A 147 10.87 0.73 0.37
N PRO A 148 11.88 -0.07 0.74
CA PRO A 148 11.85 -0.79 2.01
C PRO A 148 11.84 0.17 3.19
N LYS A 149 12.65 1.24 3.12
CA LYS A 149 12.85 2.19 4.22
C LYS A 149 11.91 3.40 4.16
N CYS A 150 11.05 3.47 3.15
CA CYS A 150 10.25 4.66 2.86
C CYS A 150 11.11 5.94 2.69
N ASP A 151 12.35 5.83 2.19
CA ASP A 151 13.35 6.91 2.05
C ASP A 151 13.48 7.45 0.60
N GLY A 152 12.61 7.03 -0.31
CA GLY A 152 12.60 7.38 -1.72
C GLY A 152 13.42 6.45 -2.61
N ARG A 153 14.16 5.48 -2.04
CA ARG A 153 14.96 4.51 -2.81
C ARG A 153 14.16 3.26 -3.13
N TRP A 154 14.10 2.94 -4.42
CA TRP A 154 13.29 1.86 -4.96
C TRP A 154 14.16 0.69 -5.42
N PHE A 155 13.68 -0.52 -5.18
CA PHE A 155 14.35 -1.74 -5.58
C PHE A 155 13.35 -2.63 -6.32
N LEU A 156 13.74 -3.16 -7.49
CA LEU A 156 13.00 -4.20 -8.18
C LEU A 156 13.44 -5.56 -7.63
N PHE A 157 12.47 -6.33 -7.16
CA PHE A 157 12.61 -7.72 -6.79
C PHE A 157 12.00 -8.56 -7.90
N ASP A 158 12.86 -9.27 -8.62
CA ASP A 158 12.53 -10.11 -9.77
C ASP A 158 13.13 -11.51 -9.52
N ASP A 159 12.32 -12.39 -8.91
CA ASP A 159 12.73 -13.69 -8.40
C ASP A 159 13.99 -13.65 -7.51
N GLN A 160 15.13 -14.09 -8.06
CA GLN A 160 16.42 -14.17 -7.38
C GLN A 160 17.23 -12.88 -7.51
N CYS A 161 16.79 -11.95 -8.38
CA CYS A 161 17.51 -10.75 -8.72
C CYS A 161 16.89 -9.54 -8.00
N VAL A 162 17.72 -8.79 -7.28
CA VAL A 162 17.34 -7.51 -6.67
C VAL A 162 18.23 -6.42 -7.26
N LYS A 163 17.60 -5.35 -7.78
CA LYS A 163 18.33 -4.19 -8.31
C LYS A 163 17.72 -2.89 -7.81
N GLU A 164 18.57 -1.91 -7.52
CA GLU A 164 18.13 -0.53 -7.29
C GLU A 164 17.65 0.07 -8.62
N VAL A 165 16.55 0.81 -8.58
CA VAL A 165 15.91 1.42 -9.75
C VAL A 165 15.52 2.86 -9.46
N ASN A 166 15.23 3.61 -10.52
CA ASN A 166 14.68 4.95 -10.34
C ASN A 166 13.22 4.85 -9.89
N LYS A 167 12.80 5.86 -9.14
CA LYS A 167 11.40 6.03 -8.71
C LYS A 167 10.41 6.10 -9.89
N SER A 168 10.83 6.67 -11.04
CA SER A 168 10.01 6.68 -12.26
C SER A 168 9.66 5.27 -12.73
N ASP A 169 10.62 4.37 -12.65
CA ASP A 169 10.53 3.00 -13.15
C ASP A 169 9.61 2.16 -12.26
N ALA A 170 9.61 2.46 -10.95
CA ALA A 170 8.73 1.83 -9.98
C ALA A 170 7.28 2.34 -10.03
N ILE A 171 7.06 3.61 -10.36
CA ILE A 171 5.73 4.25 -10.28
C ILE A 171 5.15 4.50 -11.67
N LYS A 172 5.75 5.43 -12.43
CA LYS A 172 5.17 5.96 -13.67
C LYS A 172 5.10 4.93 -14.79
N ASP A 173 6.11 4.08 -14.89
CA ASP A 173 6.17 3.06 -15.92
C ASP A 173 5.12 1.95 -15.72
N ASN A 174 4.51 1.89 -14.53
CA ASN A 174 3.52 0.86 -14.15
C ASN A 174 2.06 1.37 -14.17
N PHE A 175 1.82 2.54 -14.76
CA PHE A 175 0.46 3.08 -14.91
C PHE A 175 -0.36 2.36 -15.99
N GLY A 176 0.30 1.66 -16.93
CA GLY A 176 -0.34 0.97 -18.05
C GLY A 176 -0.35 1.79 -19.35
N ARG A 177 -1.20 1.40 -20.31
CA ARG A 177 -1.26 1.98 -21.66
C ARG A 177 -1.96 3.32 -21.68
N LYS A 178 -1.24 4.37 -22.06
CA LYS A 178 -1.87 5.65 -22.37
C LYS A 178 -2.76 5.49 -23.60
N PRO A 179 -4.04 5.90 -23.55
CA PRO A 179 -4.88 5.87 -24.74
C PRO A 179 -4.29 6.81 -25.81
N LEU A 180 -4.28 6.35 -27.07
CA LEU A 180 -3.81 7.15 -28.21
C LEU A 180 -4.46 8.54 -28.29
N GLN A 181 -5.71 8.66 -27.84
CA GLN A 181 -6.45 9.94 -27.83
C GLN A 181 -5.82 11.01 -26.93
N LEU A 182 -5.01 10.62 -25.93
CA LEU A 182 -4.26 11.57 -25.09
C LEU A 182 -2.89 11.94 -25.71
N ALA A 183 -2.46 11.26 -26.78
CA ALA A 183 -1.23 11.60 -27.48
C ALA A 183 -1.47 12.73 -28.50
N MET A 184 -0.48 13.61 -28.66
CA MET A 184 -0.56 14.69 -29.63
C MET A 184 -0.37 14.15 -31.05
N GLN A 185 -1.32 14.42 -31.94
CA GLN A 185 -1.14 14.17 -33.37
C GLN A 185 -0.04 15.10 -33.92
N LYS A 186 0.85 14.54 -34.73
CA LYS A 186 1.96 15.24 -35.38
C LYS A 186 1.83 15.09 -36.90
N GLN A 187 2.40 16.04 -37.63
CA GLN A 187 2.63 15.86 -39.05
C GLN A 187 3.81 14.91 -39.25
N ILE A 188 3.57 13.82 -39.97
CA ILE A 188 4.55 12.78 -40.29
C ILE A 188 4.79 12.82 -41.79
N ILE A 189 6.04 12.77 -42.20
CA ILE A 189 6.45 12.72 -43.60
C ILE A 189 6.90 11.28 -43.88
N ASN A 190 6.30 10.63 -44.87
CA ASN A 190 6.75 9.30 -45.31
C ASN A 190 7.95 9.39 -46.27
N ASP A 191 8.53 8.24 -46.61
CA ASP A 191 9.67 8.15 -47.53
C ASP A 191 9.38 8.69 -48.94
N SER A 192 8.10 8.83 -49.32
CA SER A 192 7.66 9.46 -50.56
C SER A 192 7.39 10.97 -50.46
N GLY A 193 7.70 11.59 -49.32
CA GLY A 193 7.55 13.04 -49.08
C GLY A 193 6.11 13.51 -48.84
N GLN A 194 5.14 12.59 -48.74
CA GLN A 194 3.76 12.90 -48.42
C GLN A 194 3.59 13.10 -46.91
N THR A 195 2.96 14.22 -46.54
CA THR A 195 2.65 14.55 -45.15
C THR A 195 1.27 14.03 -44.76
N TYR A 196 1.17 13.32 -43.63
CA TYR A 196 -0.12 12.94 -43.03
C TYR A 196 -0.11 13.24 -41.54
N THR A 197 -1.29 13.46 -40.97
CA THR A 197 -1.48 13.66 -39.52
C THR A 197 -1.65 12.31 -38.84
N GLY A 198 -0.81 11.99 -37.87
CA GLY A 198 -0.86 10.73 -37.14
C GLY A 198 -0.19 10.82 -35.77
N TYR A 199 -0.27 9.74 -35.00
CA TYR A 199 0.45 9.61 -33.73
C TYR A 199 1.90 9.24 -33.98
N SER A 200 2.83 9.67 -33.13
CA SER A 200 4.24 9.28 -33.31
C SER A 200 4.42 7.79 -33.04
N ASN A 201 5.43 7.15 -33.66
CA ASN A 201 5.73 5.74 -33.42
C ASN A 201 5.93 5.43 -31.93
N LYS A 202 6.50 6.38 -31.17
CA LYS A 202 6.64 6.25 -29.71
C LYS A 202 5.28 6.18 -29.01
N ASP A 203 4.34 7.06 -29.36
CA ASP A 203 3.01 7.09 -28.75
C ASP A 203 2.20 5.84 -29.13
N ILE A 204 2.35 5.36 -30.37
CA ILE A 204 1.76 4.09 -30.84
C ILE A 204 2.33 2.91 -30.05
N LEU A 205 3.65 2.86 -29.84
CA LEU A 205 4.29 1.82 -29.04
C LEU A 205 3.86 1.87 -27.57
N GLU A 206 3.77 3.06 -26.97
CA GLU A 206 3.30 3.22 -25.59
C GLU A 206 1.82 2.83 -25.41
N ALA A 207 0.99 3.08 -26.42
CA ALA A 207 -0.40 2.64 -26.42
C ALA A 207 -0.57 1.14 -26.65
N ASN A 208 0.41 0.49 -27.27
CA ASN A 208 0.40 -0.95 -27.57
C ASN A 208 1.17 -1.81 -26.56
N LYS A 209 1.94 -1.21 -25.64
CA LYS A 209 2.72 -1.86 -24.57
C LYS A 209 1.83 -2.56 -23.54
#